data_AF-A0A352YXS8-F1
#
_entry.id   AF-A0A352YXS8-F1
#
_cell.length_a   1.000
_cell.length_b   1.000
_cell.length_c   1.000
_cell.angle_alpha   90.00
_cell.angle_beta   90.00
_cell.angle_gamma   90.00
#
_symmetry.space_group_name_H-M   'P 1'
#
loop_
_entity.id
_entity.type
_entity.pdbx_description
1 polymer ?
#
loop_
_entity_poly.entity_id
_entity_poly.type
_entity_poly.pdbx_seq_one_letter_code
_entity_poly.pdbx_strand_id
1 'polypeptide(L)'
;MKKALVFISLMVLTIIFTISAIAQKSSYSGTWKLDRTKSVVPEYTPVLTRITVTMKADSIFTKRYYDIGDGNEYPFDENLPLNGTNVSITIYDMPRKTNVTWSDID
;
A
#
# COMPACT_ATOMS: atom_id res chain seq x y z
N MET A 1 49.63 0.21 -11.21
CA MET A 1 48.82 -0.81 -10.51
C MET A 1 47.90 -0.19 -9.45
N LYS A 2 48.39 0.55 -8.44
CA LYS A 2 47.53 1.15 -7.38
C LYS A 2 46.37 2.02 -7.89
N LYS A 3 46.59 2.87 -8.91
CA LYS A 3 45.55 3.75 -9.48
C LYS A 3 44.43 2.98 -10.22
N ALA A 4 44.78 1.89 -10.90
CA ALA A 4 43.81 1.02 -11.57
C ALA A 4 42.94 0.25 -10.56
N LEU A 5 43.56 -0.17 -9.45
CA LEU A 5 42.87 -0.89 -8.36
C LEU A 5 41.86 0.02 -7.63
N VAL A 6 42.20 1.29 -7.44
CA VAL A 6 41.28 2.31 -6.92
C VAL A 6 40.10 2.54 -7.88
N PHE A 7 40.36 2.60 -9.19
CA PHE A 7 39.32 2.78 -10.20
C PHE A 7 38.34 1.60 -10.24
N ILE A 8 38.87 0.36 -10.20
CA ILE A 8 38.05 -0.86 -10.16
C ILE A 8 37.21 -0.89 -8.88
N SER A 9 37.80 -0.56 -7.73
CA SER A 9 37.07 -0.51 -6.46
C SER A 9 35.94 0.51 -6.48
N LEU A 10 36.17 1.69 -7.09
CA LEU A 10 35.15 2.73 -7.21
C LEU A 10 34.02 2.31 -8.15
N MET A 11 34.36 1.64 -9.25
CA MET A 11 33.38 1.14 -10.21
C MET A 11 32.49 0.03 -9.61
N VAL A 12 33.08 -0.91 -8.85
CA VAL A 12 32.31 -1.94 -8.12
C VAL A 12 31.40 -1.29 -7.09
N LEU A 13 31.87 -0.28 -6.37
CA LEU A 13 31.06 0.44 -5.38
C LEU A 13 29.85 1.13 -6.04
N THR A 14 30.03 1.77 -7.19
CA THR A 14 28.92 2.42 -7.93
C THR A 14 27.88 1.44 -8.44
N ILE A 15 28.27 0.22 -8.83
CA ILE A 15 27.33 -0.81 -9.29
C ILE A 15 26.46 -1.33 -8.14
N ILE A 16 27.01 -1.44 -6.92
CA ILE A 16 26.24 -1.89 -5.75
C ILE A 16 25.15 -0.87 -5.37
N PHE A 17 25.44 0.43 -5.50
CA PHE A 17 24.48 1.49 -5.20
C PHE A 17 23.37 1.64 -6.25
N THR A 18 23.60 1.29 -7.52
CA THR A 18 22.55 1.36 -8.55
C THR A 18 21.53 0.22 -8.43
N ILE A 19 21.96 -0.97 -8.02
CA ILE A 19 21.07 -2.13 -7.83
C ILE A 19 20.09 -1.88 -6.66
N SER A 20 20.53 -1.17 -5.62
CA SER A 20 19.69 -0.86 -4.46
C SER A 20 18.60 0.17 -4.76
N ALA A 21 18.84 1.10 -5.70
CA ALA A 21 17.84 2.06 -6.14
C ALA A 21 16.75 1.42 -7.05
N ILE A 22 17.13 0.48 -7.92
CA ILE A 22 16.18 -0.22 -8.81
C ILE A 22 15.27 -1.19 -8.02
N ALA A 23 15.75 -1.72 -6.90
CA ALA A 23 14.97 -2.60 -6.03
C ALA A 23 13.96 -1.86 -5.14
N GLN A 24 13.99 -0.52 -5.10
CA GLN A 24 13.10 0.27 -4.28
C GLN A 24 11.76 0.48 -5.02
N LYS A 25 10.94 -0.59 -5.08
CA LYS A 25 9.55 -0.46 -5.54
C LYS A 25 8.84 0.59 -4.68
N SER A 26 7.96 1.39 -5.30
CA SER A 26 7.07 2.30 -4.58
C SER A 26 6.32 1.51 -3.51
N SER A 27 6.63 1.78 -2.25
CA SER A 27 5.96 1.13 -1.14
C SER A 27 4.78 1.99 -0.74
N TYR A 28 3.59 1.59 -1.19
CA TYR A 28 2.33 2.11 -0.65
C TYR A 28 2.04 1.53 0.74
N SER A 29 3.08 1.24 1.53
CA SER A 29 2.90 0.81 2.92
C SER A 29 2.92 2.03 3.83
N GLY A 30 2.00 2.09 4.78
CA GLY A 30 1.85 3.25 5.65
C GLY A 30 0.48 3.33 6.29
N THR A 31 0.24 4.45 6.97
CA THR A 31 -1.06 4.78 7.53
C THR A 31 -1.48 6.15 7.04
N TRP A 32 -2.66 6.22 6.44
CA TRP A 32 -3.29 7.44 5.97
C TRP A 32 -4.53 7.70 6.78
N LYS A 33 -4.76 8.97 7.12
CA LYS A 33 -5.93 9.43 7.84
C LYS A 33 -6.60 10.54 7.06
N LEU A 34 -7.92 10.50 7.01
CA LEU A 34 -8.74 11.55 6.43
C LEU A 34 -8.54 12.85 7.22
N ASP A 35 -8.13 13.90 6.52
CA ASP A 35 -8.04 15.25 7.08
C ASP A 35 -9.41 15.91 7.03
N ARG A 36 -10.14 15.86 8.15
CA ARG A 36 -11.48 16.48 8.29
C ARG A 36 -11.44 18.01 8.27
N THR A 37 -10.27 18.64 8.41
CA THR A 37 -10.15 20.10 8.31
C THR A 37 -10.17 20.58 6.85
N LYS A 38 -9.88 19.67 5.91
CA LYS A 38 -9.80 19.94 4.46
C LYS A 38 -10.85 19.20 3.64
N SER A 39 -11.68 18.37 4.28
CA SER A 39 -12.61 17.47 3.61
C SER A 39 -14.03 17.71 4.11
N VAL A 40 -14.99 17.85 3.19
CA VAL A 40 -16.42 17.84 3.51
C VAL A 40 -16.86 16.38 3.54
N VAL A 41 -17.28 15.90 4.71
CA VAL A 41 -17.74 14.52 4.93
C VAL A 41 -19.27 14.52 4.96
N PRO A 42 -19.95 13.71 4.12
CA PRO A 42 -21.40 13.59 4.17
C PRO A 42 -21.87 13.07 5.52
N GLU A 43 -22.91 13.67 6.08
CA GLU A 43 -23.60 13.09 7.24
C GLU A 43 -24.36 11.83 6.82
N TYR A 44 -24.37 10.80 7.67
CA TYR A 44 -25.12 9.54 7.49
C TYR A 44 -24.64 8.59 6.36
N THR A 45 -23.42 8.75 5.85
CA THR A 45 -22.82 7.80 4.91
C THR A 45 -21.55 7.19 5.50
N PRO A 46 -21.33 5.88 5.42
CA PRO A 46 -20.06 5.28 5.83
C PRO A 46 -18.88 5.88 5.08
N VAL A 47 -17.91 6.46 5.80
CA VAL A 47 -16.71 7.08 5.22
C VAL A 47 -15.45 6.45 5.79
N LEU A 48 -14.50 6.14 4.92
CA LEU A 48 -13.17 5.65 5.31
C LEU A 48 -12.38 6.78 5.97
N THR A 49 -12.15 6.71 7.28
CA THR A 49 -11.46 7.74 8.06
C THR A 49 -9.97 7.46 8.21
N ARG A 50 -9.58 6.19 8.21
CA ARG A 50 -8.19 5.76 8.32
C ARG A 50 -7.99 4.45 7.57
N ILE A 51 -6.83 4.33 6.94
CA ILE A 51 -6.38 3.07 6.35
C ILE A 51 -4.91 2.85 6.67
N THR A 52 -4.60 1.64 7.12
CA THR A 52 -3.22 1.15 7.18
C THR A 52 -3.04 0.14 6.07
N VAL A 53 -2.03 0.33 5.23
CA VAL A 53 -1.69 -0.58 4.13
C VAL A 53 -0.34 -1.21 4.42
N THR A 54 -0.25 -2.52 4.23
CA THR A 54 0.98 -3.28 4.25
C THR A 54 1.11 -4.00 2.92
N MET A 55 2.02 -3.52 2.08
CA MET A 55 2.35 -4.17 0.81
C MET A 55 3.23 -5.38 1.06
N LYS A 56 2.87 -6.52 0.46
CA LYS A 56 3.71 -7.71 0.34
C LYS A 56 4.00 -7.95 -1.15
N ALA A 57 4.90 -8.89 -1.43
CA ALA A 57 5.31 -9.19 -2.80
C ALA A 57 4.13 -9.70 -3.68
N ASP A 58 3.19 -10.42 -3.08
CA ASP A 58 2.10 -11.12 -3.77
C ASP A 58 0.70 -10.65 -3.35
N SER A 59 0.62 -9.78 -2.35
CA SER A 59 -0.63 -9.42 -1.68
C SER A 59 -0.58 -8.01 -1.09
N ILE A 60 -1.75 -7.44 -0.89
CA ILE A 60 -1.96 -6.19 -0.17
C ILE A 60 -2.84 -6.48 1.04
N PHE A 61 -2.31 -6.18 2.23
CA PHE A 61 -3.09 -6.20 3.46
C PHE A 61 -3.53 -4.78 3.79
N THR A 62 -4.82 -4.60 4.06
CA THR A 62 -5.37 -3.32 4.51
C THR A 62 -6.15 -3.48 5.81
N LYS A 63 -5.95 -2.54 6.72
CA LYS A 63 -6.80 -2.33 7.88
C LYS A 63 -7.51 -1.01 7.72
N ARG A 64 -8.80 -1.07 7.44
CA ARG A 64 -9.67 0.06 7.10
C ARG A 64 -10.53 0.42 8.31
N TYR A 65 -10.74 1.71 8.55
CA TYR A 65 -11.60 2.20 9.61
C TYR A 65 -12.68 3.08 9.00
N TYR A 66 -13.94 2.70 9.19
CA TYR A 66 -15.08 3.44 8.69
C TYR A 66 -15.80 4.13 9.84
N ASP A 67 -16.21 5.39 9.64
CA ASP A 67 -17.18 6.09 10.48
C ASP A 67 -18.53 6.09 9.77
N ILE A 68 -19.60 5.70 10.47
CA ILE A 68 -20.96 5.59 9.93
C ILE A 68 -21.84 6.80 10.25
N GLY A 69 -21.26 7.87 10.82
CA GLY A 69 -21.94 9.09 11.23
C GLY A 69 -22.29 9.16 12.71
N ASP A 70 -21.88 8.17 13.51
CA ASP A 70 -22.06 8.14 14.97
C ASP A 70 -20.80 8.58 15.73
N GLY A 71 -19.72 8.90 15.00
CA GLY A 71 -18.44 9.32 15.57
C GLY A 71 -17.54 8.17 16.02
N ASN A 72 -17.99 6.92 15.87
CA ASN A 72 -17.19 5.72 16.17
C ASN A 72 -16.48 5.21 14.91
N GLU A 73 -15.32 4.57 15.09
CA GLU A 73 -14.59 3.92 14.00
C GLU A 73 -14.76 2.40 14.07
N TYR A 74 -15.16 1.81 12.96
CA TYR A 74 -15.36 0.38 12.81
C TYR A 74 -14.24 -0.21 11.94
N PRO A 75 -13.37 -1.08 12.50
CA PRO A 75 -12.28 -1.67 11.76
C PRO A 75 -12.79 -2.78 10.81
N PHE A 76 -12.10 -2.91 9.68
CA PHE A 76 -12.24 -3.98 8.71
C PHE A 76 -10.86 -4.38 8.19
N ASP A 77 -10.49 -5.64 8.39
CA ASP A 77 -9.21 -6.18 7.93
C ASP A 77 -9.43 -6.95 6.62
N GLU A 78 -8.54 -6.72 5.65
CA GLU A 78 -8.65 -7.29 4.32
C GLU A 78 -7.26 -7.71 3.80
N ASN A 79 -7.17 -8.86 3.15
CA ASN A 79 -5.96 -9.31 2.47
C ASN A 79 -6.31 -9.72 1.03
N LEU A 80 -5.77 -9.02 0.04
CA LEU A 80 -6.08 -9.26 -1.37
C LEU A 80 -4.83 -9.70 -2.13
N PRO A 81 -4.91 -10.75 -2.97
CA PRO A 81 -3.81 -11.14 -3.83
C PRO A 81 -3.66 -10.13 -4.98
N LEU A 82 -2.42 -9.83 -5.38
CA LEU A 82 -2.09 -8.88 -6.46
C LEU A 82 -2.12 -9.52 -7.86
N ASN A 83 -2.60 -10.76 -7.97
CA ASN A 83 -2.56 -11.56 -9.19
C ASN A 83 -3.85 -11.45 -10.05
N GLY A 84 -4.75 -10.52 -9.74
CA GLY A 84 -6.00 -10.32 -10.46
C GLY A 84 -7.08 -11.37 -10.20
N THR A 85 -6.85 -12.33 -9.28
CA THR A 85 -7.85 -13.35 -8.95
C THR A 85 -9.06 -12.70 -8.28
N ASN A 86 -10.27 -13.10 -8.69
CA ASN A 86 -11.49 -12.70 -8.01
C ASN A 86 -11.59 -13.39 -6.64
N VAL A 87 -11.71 -12.59 -5.59
CA VAL A 87 -11.87 -13.06 -4.22
C VAL A 87 -13.24 -12.62 -3.70
N SER A 88 -13.91 -13.51 -2.97
CA SER A 88 -15.11 -13.15 -2.22
C SER A 88 -14.69 -12.70 -0.83
N ILE A 89 -15.09 -11.49 -0.46
CA ILE A 89 -14.89 -10.94 0.88
C ILE A 89 -16.25 -10.68 1.52
N THR A 90 -16.34 -10.74 2.84
CA THR A 90 -17.56 -10.37 3.57
C THR A 90 -17.26 -9.15 4.41
N ILE A 91 -18.00 -8.06 4.18
CA ILE A 91 -17.89 -6.82 4.97
C ILE A 91 -19.20 -6.64 5.70
N TYR A 92 -19.20 -6.75 7.04
CA TYR A 92 -20.41 -6.65 7.88
C TYR A 92 -21.56 -7.52 7.34
N ASP A 93 -21.32 -8.83 7.18
CA ASP A 93 -22.24 -9.83 6.64
C ASP A 93 -22.72 -9.61 5.20
N MET A 94 -22.19 -8.60 4.50
CA MET A 94 -22.46 -8.36 3.09
C MET A 94 -21.34 -8.95 2.22
N PRO A 95 -21.62 -10.01 1.43
CA PRO A 95 -20.64 -10.59 0.53
C PRO A 95 -20.37 -9.63 -0.64
N ARG A 96 -19.10 -9.44 -0.97
CA ARG A 96 -18.62 -8.62 -2.10
C ARG A 96 -17.57 -9.41 -2.87
N LYS A 97 -17.50 -9.18 -4.18
CA LYS A 97 -16.42 -9.67 -5.03
C LYS A 97 -15.43 -8.54 -5.29
N THR A 98 -14.15 -8.84 -5.18
CA THR A 98 -13.06 -7.88 -5.38
C THR A 98 -11.90 -8.56 -6.10
N ASN A 99 -11.12 -7.79 -6.84
CA ASN A 99 -9.86 -8.20 -7.45
C ASN A 99 -8.86 -7.04 -7.38
N VAL A 100 -7.57 -7.37 -7.32
CA VAL A 100 -6.49 -6.38 -7.32
C VAL A 100 -5.41 -6.83 -8.27
N THR A 101 -4.90 -5.89 -9.06
CA THR A 101 -3.75 -6.07 -9.95
C THR A 101 -2.72 -5.00 -9.66
N TRP A 102 -1.45 -5.37 -9.68
CA TRP A 102 -0.36 -4.41 -9.66
C TRP A 102 0.01 -4.01 -11.10
N SER A 103 0.10 -2.71 -11.38
CA SER A 103 0.64 -2.16 -12.62
C SER A 103 1.79 -1.21 -12.29
N ASP A 104 2.96 -1.45 -12.89
CA ASP A 104 4.08 -0.50 -12.92
C ASP A 104 3.97 0.47 -14.12
N ILE A 105 2.88 0.36 -14.91
CA ILE A 105 2.57 1.20 -16.07
C ILE A 105 1.48 2.19 -15.62
N ASP A 106 1.84 3.47 -15.52
CA ASP A 106 0.91 4.61 -15.50
C ASP A 106 0.57 5.04 -16.94
#